data_AF-A0A9W4K9B4-F1
#
_entry.id   AF-A0A9W4K9B4-F1
#
_cell.length_a   1.000
_cell.length_b   1.000
_cell.length_c   1.000
_cell.angle_alpha   90.00
_cell.angle_beta   90.00
_cell.angle_gamma   90.00
#
_symmetry.space_group_name_H-M   'P 1'
#
loop_
_entity.id
_entity.type
_entity.pdbx_description
1 polymer ?
#
loop_
_entity_poly.entity_id
_entity_poly.type
_entity_poly.pdbx_seq_one_letter_code
_entity_poly.pdbx_strand_id
1 'polypeptide(L)'
;MWEKVFDSESAIWRDRFGKHYDIAPGRRSRELKIEYQIRAIVLSSLIQFKEEEDARQYLWMQVMQTMLEEALKLPIARGATSKTLQRIQETLKGVDFLSEFRKGRSSSQLFYALQLCLSSFALDPTITEPCRRTDYDIKQVYSYVDEVGKAFIDHDNLDLAKLLNVRNFWQRHFLNASELTFQESFSGLPAEMKPKARKDIPTEIFMLSPSWLGYYSCIHPLSDLQGSNQRQTCADLETHGDGIEIMVSGRRVCKVMTTMLTNVKTLDLKPSSEQFWPAQCSKMIPLAGGLDTKRLYFDGKQRAYDGAYEAGNTVFGFTEDISLPHGGFEGWTRICFTIVEADEEEEEKPFSVVMDGEGWIHGYEAVIVPGGRMMLGRWLDMKEPDARGPFIFWDV
;
A
#
# COMPACT_ATOMS: atom_id res chain seq x y z
N MET A 1 -49.14 -17.54 7.09
CA MET A 1 -48.29 -16.96 8.18
C MET A 1 -46.85 -16.81 7.71
N TRP A 2 -46.22 -17.87 7.20
CA TRP A 2 -44.84 -17.84 6.70
C TRP A 2 -44.60 -16.90 5.51
N GLU A 3 -45.54 -16.77 4.58
CA GLU A 3 -45.44 -15.81 3.46
C GLU A 3 -45.34 -14.36 3.93
N LYS A 4 -46.04 -13.97 5.01
CA LYS A 4 -45.93 -12.62 5.58
C LYS A 4 -44.62 -12.39 6.32
N VAL A 5 -44.04 -13.45 6.90
CA VAL A 5 -42.77 -13.37 7.65
C VAL A 5 -41.57 -13.26 6.70
N PHE A 6 -41.58 -13.98 5.58
CA PHE A 6 -40.52 -13.98 4.57
C PHE A 6 -40.77 -13.04 3.39
N ASP A 7 -41.81 -12.22 3.48
CA ASP A 7 -42.09 -11.13 2.55
C ASP A 7 -40.82 -10.27 2.33
N SER A 8 -40.67 -9.74 1.11
CA SER A 8 -39.47 -8.96 0.77
C SER A 8 -39.30 -7.71 1.62
N GLU A 9 -40.38 -7.09 2.09
CA GLU A 9 -40.32 -5.89 2.93
C GLU A 9 -40.23 -6.20 4.43
N SER A 10 -40.23 -7.48 4.80
CA SER A 10 -40.15 -7.91 6.20
C SER A 10 -38.86 -7.44 6.89
N ALA A 11 -38.99 -6.93 8.12
CA ALA A 11 -37.88 -6.51 8.96
C ALA A 11 -36.88 -7.64 9.27
N ILE A 12 -37.27 -8.91 9.08
CA ILE A 12 -36.38 -10.06 9.27
C ILE A 12 -35.14 -10.00 8.37
N TRP A 13 -35.26 -9.45 7.16
CA TRP A 13 -34.14 -9.35 6.23
C TRP A 13 -33.14 -8.31 6.67
N ARG A 14 -33.62 -7.22 7.28
CA ARG A 14 -32.76 -6.20 7.89
C ARG A 14 -32.03 -6.76 9.11
N ASP A 15 -32.69 -7.52 9.98
CA ASP A 15 -32.05 -8.21 11.10
C ASP A 15 -30.99 -9.22 10.62
N ARG A 16 -31.33 -10.08 9.65
CA ARG A 16 -30.40 -11.07 9.08
C ARG A 16 -29.20 -10.41 8.41
N PHE A 17 -29.41 -9.39 7.60
CA PHE A 17 -28.32 -8.67 6.96
C PHE A 17 -27.44 -7.98 8.03
N GLY A 18 -28.06 -7.25 8.96
CA GLY A 18 -27.37 -6.51 10.02
C GLY A 18 -26.60 -7.39 11.02
N LYS A 19 -26.89 -8.70 11.08
CA LYS A 19 -26.09 -9.67 11.84
C LYS A 19 -24.72 -9.94 11.21
N HIS A 20 -24.61 -9.86 9.89
CA HIS A 20 -23.39 -10.25 9.16
C HIS A 20 -22.68 -9.09 8.46
N TYR A 21 -23.40 -8.02 8.14
CA TYR A 21 -22.91 -6.91 7.34
C TYR A 21 -23.36 -5.58 7.94
N ASP A 22 -22.64 -4.53 7.60
CA ASP A 22 -23.00 -3.17 7.99
C ASP A 22 -24.11 -2.64 7.08
N ILE A 23 -25.11 -1.95 7.64
CA ILE A 23 -26.26 -1.47 6.85
C ILE A 23 -26.13 0.03 6.59
N ALA A 24 -26.04 0.40 5.31
CA ALA A 24 -26.12 1.80 4.91
C ALA A 24 -27.49 2.43 5.26
N PRO A 25 -27.51 3.71 5.70
CA PRO A 25 -28.76 4.44 5.93
C PRO A 25 -29.66 4.45 4.69
N GLY A 26 -30.97 4.34 4.89
CA GLY A 26 -31.96 4.42 3.81
C GLY A 26 -32.20 3.15 3.00
N ARG A 27 -31.40 2.09 3.17
CA ARG A 27 -31.57 0.80 2.47
C ARG A 27 -32.89 0.11 2.85
N ARG A 28 -33.66 -0.33 1.85
CA ARG A 28 -34.95 -1.03 2.03
C ARG A 28 -34.75 -2.51 2.35
N SER A 29 -35.67 -3.12 3.11
CA SER A 29 -35.61 -4.55 3.46
C SER A 29 -35.52 -5.47 2.24
N ARG A 30 -36.24 -5.14 1.16
CA ARG A 30 -36.20 -5.90 -0.10
C ARG A 30 -34.83 -5.91 -0.77
N GLU A 31 -34.12 -4.78 -0.73
CA GLU A 31 -32.76 -4.68 -1.28
C GLU A 31 -31.79 -5.53 -0.45
N LEU A 32 -31.88 -5.39 0.88
CA LEU A 32 -31.06 -6.16 1.81
C LEU A 32 -31.32 -7.67 1.69
N LYS A 33 -32.58 -8.08 1.44
CA LYS A 33 -32.92 -9.49 1.16
C LYS A 33 -32.15 -10.03 -0.04
N ILE A 34 -32.26 -9.35 -1.18
CA ILE A 34 -31.66 -9.79 -2.44
C ILE A 34 -30.14 -9.91 -2.25
N GLU A 35 -29.52 -8.88 -1.69
CA GLU A 35 -28.08 -8.84 -1.49
C GLU A 35 -27.59 -9.88 -0.48
N TYR A 36 -28.30 -10.04 0.65
CA TYR A 36 -28.01 -11.10 1.62
C TYR A 36 -28.01 -12.48 0.95
N GLN A 37 -29.02 -12.76 0.12
CA GLN A 37 -29.14 -14.05 -0.56
C GLN A 37 -28.02 -14.25 -1.59
N ILE A 38 -27.69 -13.22 -2.39
CA ILE A 38 -26.58 -13.27 -3.35
C ILE A 38 -25.26 -13.54 -2.61
N ARG A 39 -24.93 -12.75 -1.59
CA ARG A 39 -23.71 -12.92 -0.80
C ARG A 39 -23.65 -14.29 -0.14
N ALA A 40 -24.75 -14.77 0.44
CA ALA A 40 -24.81 -16.08 1.07
C ALA A 40 -24.50 -17.22 0.09
N ILE A 41 -25.05 -17.17 -1.13
CA ILE A 41 -24.84 -18.19 -2.16
C ILE A 41 -23.40 -18.10 -2.70
N VAL A 42 -23.00 -16.91 -3.16
CA VAL A 42 -21.72 -16.71 -3.85
C VAL A 42 -20.54 -16.94 -2.92
N LEU A 43 -20.56 -16.39 -1.70
CA LEU A 43 -19.44 -16.52 -0.76
C LEU A 43 -19.33 -17.92 -0.14
N SER A 44 -20.40 -18.72 -0.16
CA SER A 44 -20.34 -20.13 0.27
C SER A 44 -19.77 -21.08 -0.78
N SER A 45 -19.59 -20.60 -2.02
CA SER A 45 -19.11 -21.42 -3.12
C SER A 45 -17.63 -21.76 -2.90
N LEU A 46 -17.27 -23.03 -3.11
CA LEU A 46 -15.88 -23.47 -3.09
C LEU A 46 -15.20 -22.97 -4.38
N ILE A 47 -14.39 -21.92 -4.24
CA ILE A 47 -13.64 -21.30 -5.33
C ILE A 47 -12.15 -21.52 -5.09
N GLN A 48 -11.43 -21.91 -6.13
CA GLN A 48 -9.96 -21.97 -6.15
C GLN A 48 -9.47 -21.10 -7.29
N PHE A 49 -8.52 -20.21 -7.04
CA PHE A 49 -7.99 -19.25 -8.00
C PHE A 49 -6.76 -19.77 -8.75
N LYS A 50 -6.25 -20.97 -8.46
CA LYS A 50 -5.08 -21.55 -9.16
C LYS A 50 -5.28 -21.81 -10.66
N GLU A 51 -6.52 -22.02 -11.07
CA GLU A 51 -6.90 -22.29 -12.46
C GLU A 51 -7.11 -20.99 -13.25
N GLU A 52 -7.31 -21.09 -14.57
CA GLU A 52 -7.66 -19.94 -15.38
C GLU A 52 -8.95 -19.28 -14.88
N GLU A 53 -9.05 -17.96 -15.09
CA GLU A 53 -10.17 -17.20 -14.56
C GLU A 53 -11.49 -17.62 -15.20
N ASP A 54 -12.46 -18.08 -14.40
CA ASP A 54 -13.78 -18.50 -14.86
C ASP A 54 -14.91 -17.53 -14.40
N ALA A 55 -16.11 -17.72 -14.97
CA ALA A 55 -17.27 -16.88 -14.66
C ALA A 55 -17.71 -16.94 -13.18
N ARG A 56 -17.41 -18.04 -12.46
CA ARG A 56 -17.77 -18.20 -11.04
C ARG A 56 -16.82 -17.40 -10.17
N GLN A 57 -15.52 -17.48 -10.45
CA GLN A 57 -14.50 -16.64 -9.81
C GLN A 57 -14.77 -15.16 -10.07
N TYR A 58 -15.13 -14.79 -11.30
CA TYR A 58 -15.45 -13.41 -11.63
C TYR A 58 -16.67 -12.90 -10.84
N LEU A 59 -17.75 -13.67 -10.79
CA LEU A 59 -18.94 -13.32 -9.97
C LEU A 59 -18.59 -13.21 -8.48
N TRP A 60 -17.74 -14.08 -7.97
CA TRP A 60 -17.25 -14.00 -6.59
C TRP A 60 -16.49 -12.70 -6.34
N MET A 61 -15.59 -12.31 -7.25
CA MET A 61 -14.85 -11.05 -7.15
C MET A 61 -15.77 -9.83 -7.21
N GLN A 62 -16.81 -9.85 -8.03
CA GLN A 62 -17.80 -8.76 -8.07
C GLN A 62 -18.53 -8.60 -6.74
N VAL A 63 -18.90 -9.70 -6.07
CA VAL A 63 -19.52 -9.65 -4.74
C VAL A 63 -18.54 -9.12 -3.69
N MET A 64 -17.26 -9.51 -3.77
CA MET A 64 -16.23 -9.02 -2.86
C MET A 64 -15.91 -7.54 -3.08
N GLN A 65 -15.90 -7.08 -4.33
CA GLN A 65 -15.75 -5.68 -4.69
C GLN A 65 -16.85 -4.83 -4.06
N THR A 66 -18.13 -5.19 -4.24
CA THR A 66 -19.23 -4.39 -3.68
C THR A 66 -19.18 -4.36 -2.15
N MET A 67 -18.85 -5.48 -1.51
CA MET A 67 -18.64 -5.55 -0.07
C MET A 67 -17.49 -4.65 0.40
N LEU A 68 -16.37 -4.63 -0.33
CA LEU A 68 -15.22 -3.81 0.01
C LEU A 68 -15.52 -2.32 -0.16
N GLU A 69 -16.13 -1.93 -1.28
CA GLU A 69 -16.52 -0.53 -1.53
C GLU A 69 -17.48 0.00 -0.46
N GLU A 70 -18.48 -0.80 -0.08
CA GLU A 70 -19.37 -0.47 1.04
C GLU A 70 -18.59 -0.31 2.34
N ALA A 71 -17.71 -1.27 2.65
CA ALA A 71 -16.93 -1.27 3.87
C ALA A 71 -15.97 -0.07 3.98
N LEU A 72 -15.45 0.40 2.85
CA LEU A 72 -14.57 1.57 2.78
C LEU A 72 -15.36 2.88 2.91
N LYS A 73 -16.51 3.01 2.25
CA LYS A 73 -17.30 4.25 2.18
C LYS A 73 -18.23 4.45 3.38
N LEU A 74 -18.68 3.38 4.02
CA LEU A 74 -19.71 3.47 5.05
C LEU A 74 -19.16 4.03 6.37
N PRO A 75 -19.75 5.11 6.91
CA PRO A 75 -19.40 5.59 8.23
C PRO A 75 -19.82 4.61 9.32
N ILE A 76 -18.87 4.20 10.16
CA ILE A 76 -19.12 3.41 11.36
C ILE A 76 -18.77 4.26 12.59
N ALA A 77 -19.39 3.95 13.73
CA ALA A 77 -19.08 4.64 14.97
C ALA A 77 -17.60 4.45 15.35
N ARG A 78 -16.97 5.48 15.92
CA ARG A 78 -15.56 5.41 16.34
C ARG A 78 -15.36 4.24 17.30
N GLY A 79 -14.37 3.38 17.00
CA GLY A 79 -14.08 2.18 17.78
C GLY A 79 -14.99 0.98 17.50
N ALA A 80 -16.01 1.12 16.64
CA ALA A 80 -16.78 -0.03 16.17
C ALA A 80 -16.01 -0.80 15.10
N THR A 81 -16.21 -2.12 15.06
CA THR A 81 -15.67 -2.98 14.01
C THR A 81 -16.67 -3.08 12.87
N SER A 82 -16.20 -2.92 11.62
CA SER A 82 -17.04 -3.19 10.44
C SER A 82 -17.32 -4.68 10.34
N LYS A 83 -18.60 -5.05 10.40
CA LYS A 83 -19.03 -6.45 10.22
C LYS A 83 -18.74 -6.91 8.80
N THR A 84 -18.86 -6.01 7.82
CA THR A 84 -18.57 -6.30 6.41
C THR A 84 -17.09 -6.64 6.21
N LEU A 85 -16.17 -5.86 6.78
CA LEU A 85 -14.73 -6.20 6.73
C LEU A 85 -14.42 -7.51 7.45
N GLN A 86 -15.03 -7.75 8.62
CA GLN A 86 -14.87 -9.02 9.32
C GLN A 86 -15.32 -10.19 8.43
N ARG A 87 -16.45 -10.03 7.72
CA ARG A 87 -16.95 -11.06 6.81
C ARG A 87 -16.07 -11.26 5.58
N ILE A 88 -15.48 -10.19 5.04
CA ILE A 88 -14.44 -10.26 4.00
C ILE A 88 -13.26 -11.09 4.51
N GLN A 89 -12.73 -10.74 5.68
CA GLN A 89 -11.61 -11.45 6.30
C GLN A 89 -11.89 -12.95 6.50
N GLU A 90 -13.06 -13.29 7.04
CA GLU A 90 -13.51 -14.68 7.22
C GLU A 90 -13.59 -15.43 5.89
N THR A 91 -14.11 -14.79 4.84
CA THR A 91 -14.22 -15.40 3.51
C THR A 91 -12.84 -15.65 2.91
N LEU A 92 -11.92 -14.68 3.05
CA LEU A 92 -10.56 -14.78 2.51
C LEU A 92 -9.75 -15.91 3.14
N LYS A 93 -9.99 -16.26 4.41
CA LYS A 93 -9.35 -17.42 5.06
C LYS A 93 -9.73 -18.76 4.44
N GLY A 94 -10.85 -18.83 3.71
CA GLY A 94 -11.36 -20.04 3.08
C GLY A 94 -10.97 -20.21 1.61
N VAL A 95 -10.30 -19.24 1.00
CA VAL A 95 -9.95 -19.23 -0.43
C VAL A 95 -8.49 -18.85 -0.63
N ASP A 96 -7.89 -19.29 -1.73
CA ASP A 96 -6.49 -19.00 -2.07
C ASP A 96 -6.29 -17.67 -2.82
N PHE A 97 -7.30 -16.80 -2.85
CA PHE A 97 -7.32 -15.56 -3.64
C PHE A 97 -6.09 -14.66 -3.41
N LEU A 98 -5.75 -14.35 -2.15
CA LEU A 98 -4.62 -13.47 -1.83
C LEU A 98 -3.24 -14.16 -1.91
N SER A 99 -3.25 -15.49 -2.05
CA SER A 99 -2.06 -16.33 -2.20
C SER A 99 -1.87 -16.78 -3.66
N GLU A 100 -2.69 -16.27 -4.59
CA GLU A 100 -2.58 -16.55 -6.02
C GLU A 100 -1.85 -15.39 -6.71
N PHE A 101 -0.66 -15.68 -7.23
CA PHE A 101 0.29 -14.66 -7.69
C PHE A 101 0.43 -14.55 -9.22
N ARG A 102 -0.28 -15.38 -10.00
CA ARG A 102 -0.50 -15.24 -11.46
C ARG A 102 0.73 -14.97 -12.34
N LYS A 103 1.89 -15.56 -12.03
CA LYS A 103 3.08 -15.35 -12.87
C LYS A 103 2.86 -15.84 -14.31
N GLY A 104 2.99 -14.92 -15.26
CA GLY A 104 2.93 -15.21 -16.70
C GLY A 104 1.52 -15.53 -17.23
N ARG A 105 0.47 -15.29 -16.42
CA ARG A 105 -0.94 -15.42 -16.84
C ARG A 105 -1.62 -14.08 -16.70
N SER A 106 -2.39 -13.69 -17.72
CA SER A 106 -3.28 -12.54 -17.63
C SER A 106 -4.52 -12.90 -16.81
N SER A 107 -4.88 -12.05 -15.86
CA SER A 107 -6.17 -12.09 -15.16
C SER A 107 -6.98 -10.84 -15.49
N SER A 108 -8.24 -10.80 -15.05
CA SER A 108 -9.04 -9.60 -15.25
C SER A 108 -8.47 -8.41 -14.46
N GLN A 109 -8.77 -7.19 -14.92
CA GLN A 109 -8.41 -5.97 -14.18
C GLN A 109 -9.03 -5.95 -12.77
N LEU A 110 -10.20 -6.57 -12.61
CA LEU A 110 -10.87 -6.73 -11.31
C LEU A 110 -10.04 -7.61 -10.35
N PHE A 111 -9.44 -8.69 -10.83
CA PHE A 111 -8.55 -9.53 -10.02
C PHE A 111 -7.39 -8.71 -9.43
N TYR A 112 -6.68 -7.95 -10.28
CA TYR A 112 -5.54 -7.15 -9.85
C TYR A 112 -5.96 -6.03 -8.89
N ALA A 113 -7.01 -5.26 -9.21
CA ALA A 113 -7.49 -4.19 -8.35
C ALA A 113 -7.98 -4.72 -6.99
N LEU A 114 -8.78 -5.79 -6.98
CA LEU A 114 -9.31 -6.35 -5.74
C LEU A 114 -8.19 -6.88 -4.84
N GLN A 115 -7.16 -7.53 -5.39
CA GLN A 115 -5.99 -7.93 -4.59
C GLN A 115 -5.24 -6.73 -4.02
N LEU A 116 -5.03 -5.66 -4.81
CA LEU A 116 -4.38 -4.44 -4.33
C LEU A 116 -5.18 -3.75 -3.23
N CYS A 117 -6.50 -3.63 -3.37
CA CYS A 117 -7.36 -3.05 -2.34
C CYS A 117 -7.45 -3.90 -1.06
N LEU A 118 -7.14 -5.20 -1.14
CA LEU A 118 -7.07 -6.12 0.00
C LEU A 118 -5.65 -6.30 0.56
N SER A 119 -4.69 -5.44 0.18
CA SER A 119 -3.29 -5.55 0.58
C SER A 119 -3.08 -5.62 2.09
N SER A 120 -3.88 -4.92 2.90
CA SER A 120 -3.77 -5.01 4.36
C SER A 120 -4.01 -6.43 4.89
N PHE A 121 -4.94 -7.18 4.27
CA PHE A 121 -5.19 -8.58 4.60
C PHE A 121 -4.11 -9.49 4.01
N ALA A 122 -3.54 -9.12 2.86
CA ALA A 122 -2.43 -9.86 2.26
C ALA A 122 -1.12 -9.76 3.06
N LEU A 123 -1.01 -8.77 3.94
CA LEU A 123 0.11 -8.60 4.87
C LEU A 123 -0.20 -9.18 6.27
N ASP A 124 -1.30 -9.92 6.42
CA ASP A 124 -1.66 -10.64 7.65
C ASP A 124 -1.29 -12.13 7.50
N PRO A 125 -0.32 -12.65 8.29
CA PRO A 125 0.09 -14.05 8.22
C PRO A 125 -0.99 -15.03 8.70
N THR A 126 -2.08 -14.55 9.31
CA THR A 126 -3.22 -15.39 9.71
C THR A 126 -4.24 -15.60 8.60
N ILE A 127 -4.07 -14.91 7.46
CA ILE A 127 -4.99 -14.96 6.31
C ILE A 127 -4.27 -15.54 5.08
N THR A 128 -3.00 -15.18 4.89
CA THR A 128 -2.28 -15.50 3.65
C THR A 128 -1.00 -16.25 3.89
N GLU A 129 -0.62 -17.02 2.88
CA GLU A 129 0.69 -17.68 2.86
C GLU A 129 1.77 -16.69 2.38
N PRO A 130 3.02 -16.84 2.84
CA PRO A 130 4.12 -16.02 2.36
C PRO A 130 4.34 -16.19 0.85
N CYS A 131 4.54 -15.07 0.17
CA CYS A 131 4.86 -15.04 -1.26
C CYS A 131 6.28 -15.59 -1.53
N ARG A 132 6.47 -16.35 -2.61
CA ARG A 132 7.79 -16.90 -3.01
C ARG A 132 8.51 -15.96 -3.97
N ARG A 133 9.82 -16.16 -4.15
CA ARG A 133 10.65 -15.34 -5.06
C ARG A 133 10.17 -15.45 -6.49
N THR A 134 9.64 -16.61 -6.82
CA THR A 134 9.10 -16.95 -8.13
C THR A 134 7.76 -16.30 -8.41
N ASP A 135 7.11 -15.68 -7.43
CA ASP A 135 5.72 -15.24 -7.51
C ASP A 135 5.58 -13.75 -7.86
N TYR A 136 6.69 -13.08 -8.10
CA TYR A 136 6.74 -11.73 -8.67
C TYR A 136 7.93 -11.57 -9.62
N ASP A 137 7.84 -10.58 -10.50
CA ASP A 137 8.90 -10.18 -11.41
C ASP A 137 9.73 -9.04 -10.82
N ILE A 138 10.97 -9.34 -10.47
CA ILE A 138 11.89 -8.36 -9.87
C ILE A 138 12.17 -7.17 -10.78
N LYS A 139 12.13 -7.38 -12.12
CA LYS A 139 12.37 -6.30 -13.08
C LYS A 139 11.25 -5.26 -13.03
N GLN A 140 10.02 -5.72 -12.80
CA GLN A 140 8.86 -4.85 -12.59
C GLN A 140 8.91 -4.18 -11.22
N VAL A 141 9.26 -4.93 -10.16
CA VAL A 141 9.38 -4.41 -8.79
C VAL A 141 10.37 -3.24 -8.70
N TYR A 142 11.56 -3.39 -9.28
CA TYR A 142 12.59 -2.35 -9.28
C TYR A 142 12.50 -1.40 -10.47
N SER A 143 11.45 -1.51 -11.29
CA SER A 143 11.18 -0.58 -12.39
C SER A 143 12.32 -0.48 -13.42
N TYR A 144 13.17 -1.51 -13.57
CA TYR A 144 14.39 -1.41 -14.39
C TYR A 144 14.13 -1.26 -15.89
N VAL A 145 12.96 -1.71 -16.33
CA VAL A 145 12.53 -1.58 -17.73
C VAL A 145 11.87 -0.23 -18.01
N ASP A 146 11.57 0.55 -16.98
CA ASP A 146 10.87 1.83 -17.14
C ASP A 146 11.87 2.95 -17.46
N GLU A 147 11.46 3.81 -18.38
CA GLU A 147 12.15 5.06 -18.66
C GLU A 147 11.90 6.08 -17.55
N VAL A 148 12.97 6.74 -17.13
CA VAL A 148 12.90 7.90 -16.23
C VAL A 148 12.36 9.11 -17.00
N GLY A 149 11.59 9.97 -16.34
CA GLY A 149 10.94 11.12 -16.97
C GLY A 149 9.61 10.79 -17.66
N LYS A 150 9.14 9.55 -17.57
CA LYS A 150 7.74 9.17 -17.81
C LYS A 150 7.05 8.89 -16.48
N ALA A 151 5.76 9.24 -16.40
CA ALA A 151 4.95 8.93 -15.24
C ALA A 151 4.92 7.42 -15.01
N PHE A 152 5.34 6.98 -13.83
CA PHE A 152 5.20 5.61 -13.38
C PHE A 152 3.74 5.23 -13.17
N ILE A 153 2.98 6.18 -12.62
CA ILE A 153 1.55 6.05 -12.34
C ILE A 153 0.81 6.87 -13.39
N ASP A 154 0.34 6.18 -14.41
CA ASP A 154 -0.46 6.75 -15.48
C ASP A 154 -1.93 6.85 -15.05
N HIS A 155 -2.59 7.96 -15.40
CA HIS A 155 -4.00 8.20 -15.05
C HIS A 155 -4.96 7.42 -15.94
N ASP A 156 -4.60 7.23 -17.21
CA ASP A 156 -5.44 6.61 -18.24
C ASP A 156 -5.24 5.09 -18.28
N ASN A 157 -4.02 4.62 -18.03
CA ASN A 157 -3.67 3.20 -18.09
C ASN A 157 -2.82 2.77 -16.87
N LEU A 158 -3.46 2.72 -15.70
CA LEU A 158 -2.81 2.28 -14.46
C LEU A 158 -2.44 0.80 -14.53
N ASP A 159 -1.14 0.50 -14.49
CA ASP A 159 -0.64 -0.89 -14.55
C ASP A 159 -0.82 -1.61 -13.20
N LEU A 160 -2.03 -2.14 -12.99
CA LEU A 160 -2.38 -2.90 -11.79
C LEU A 160 -1.56 -4.19 -11.62
N ALA A 161 -1.13 -4.82 -12.71
CA ALA A 161 -0.35 -6.05 -12.65
C ALA A 161 1.07 -5.77 -12.10
N LYS A 162 1.69 -4.68 -12.57
CA LYS A 162 2.98 -4.22 -12.07
C LYS A 162 2.92 -3.81 -10.61
N LEU A 163 1.88 -3.06 -10.21
CA LEU A 163 1.62 -2.71 -8.81
C LEU A 163 1.44 -3.96 -7.93
N LEU A 164 0.78 -5.00 -8.45
CA LEU A 164 0.63 -6.27 -7.73
C LEU A 164 1.98 -6.96 -7.50
N ASN A 165 2.91 -6.88 -8.46
CA ASN A 165 4.27 -7.40 -8.28
C ASN A 165 4.99 -6.69 -7.12
N VAL A 166 4.85 -5.37 -7.01
CA VAL A 166 5.39 -4.59 -5.87
C VAL A 166 4.77 -5.06 -4.55
N ARG A 167 3.44 -5.23 -4.48
CA ARG A 167 2.75 -5.77 -3.30
C ARG A 167 3.27 -7.16 -2.92
N ASN A 168 3.40 -8.06 -3.90
CA ASN A 168 3.87 -9.43 -3.69
C ASN A 168 5.30 -9.48 -3.14
N PHE A 169 6.18 -8.60 -3.62
CA PHE A 169 7.52 -8.41 -3.07
C PHE A 169 7.43 -8.10 -1.57
N TRP A 170 6.64 -7.09 -1.19
CA TRP A 170 6.48 -6.73 0.22
C TRP A 170 5.85 -7.84 1.06
N GLN A 171 4.85 -8.57 0.53
CA GLN A 171 4.27 -9.73 1.22
C GLN A 171 5.32 -10.80 1.53
N ARG A 172 6.23 -11.11 0.59
CA ARG A 172 7.34 -12.03 0.84
C ARG A 172 8.23 -11.51 1.96
N HIS A 173 8.70 -10.26 1.85
CA HIS A 173 9.69 -9.71 2.76
C HIS A 173 9.14 -9.41 4.17
N PHE A 174 7.83 -9.20 4.31
CA PHE A 174 7.17 -9.02 5.60
C PHE A 174 6.70 -10.32 6.26
N LEU A 175 6.43 -11.38 5.49
CA LEU A 175 5.84 -12.62 6.04
C LEU A 175 6.80 -13.81 6.07
N ASN A 176 7.86 -13.82 5.25
CA ASN A 176 8.77 -14.96 5.18
C ASN A 176 10.03 -14.75 6.04
N ALA A 177 10.06 -15.40 7.21
CA ALA A 177 11.18 -15.32 8.14
C ALA A 177 12.50 -15.86 7.56
N SER A 178 12.44 -16.76 6.57
CA SER A 178 13.64 -17.31 5.91
C SER A 178 14.37 -16.30 5.03
N GLU A 179 13.73 -15.16 4.70
CA GLU A 179 14.38 -14.12 3.90
C GLU A 179 15.40 -13.31 4.71
N LEU A 180 15.33 -13.30 6.05
CA LEU A 180 16.18 -12.48 6.92
C LEU A 180 16.20 -11.00 6.50
N THR A 181 15.01 -10.48 6.16
CA THR A 181 14.81 -9.12 5.64
C THR A 181 13.98 -8.26 6.61
N PHE A 182 12.73 -7.95 6.26
CA PHE A 182 11.86 -7.05 7.03
C PHE A 182 10.84 -7.77 7.91
N GLN A 183 10.86 -9.11 7.94
CA GLN A 183 9.86 -9.90 8.64
C GLN A 183 9.90 -9.65 10.15
N GLU A 184 11.09 -9.64 10.76
CA GLU A 184 11.23 -9.44 12.20
C GLU A 184 10.72 -8.04 12.61
N SER A 185 11.19 -6.99 11.93
CA SER A 185 10.78 -5.60 12.18
C SER A 185 9.29 -5.39 11.97
N PHE A 186 8.71 -5.95 10.90
CA PHE A 186 7.29 -5.84 10.60
C PHE A 186 6.44 -6.61 11.62
N SER A 187 6.87 -7.82 12.01
CA SER A 187 6.16 -8.64 12.99
C SER A 187 6.13 -8.00 14.37
N GLY A 188 7.22 -7.31 14.75
CA GLY A 188 7.39 -6.61 16.02
C GLY A 188 6.62 -5.28 16.14
N LEU A 189 6.00 -4.79 15.06
CA LEU A 189 5.15 -3.60 15.13
C LEU A 189 3.91 -3.85 16.03
N PRO A 190 3.52 -2.87 16.85
CA PRO A 190 2.25 -2.90 17.57
C PRO A 190 1.06 -3.07 16.62
N ALA A 191 -0.04 -3.69 17.08
CA ALA A 191 -1.20 -3.99 16.25
C ALA A 191 -1.84 -2.72 15.65
N GLU A 192 -1.80 -1.62 16.38
CA GLU A 192 -2.29 -0.31 15.98
C GLU A 192 -1.45 0.33 14.87
N MET A 193 -0.16 -0.04 14.76
CA MET A 193 0.80 0.44 13.76
C MET A 193 0.87 -0.47 12.53
N LYS A 194 0.14 -1.59 12.50
CA LYS A 194 0.06 -2.47 11.33
C LYS A 194 -0.92 -1.94 10.29
N PRO A 195 -0.75 -2.31 9.00
CA PRO A 195 -1.66 -1.88 7.94
C PRO A 195 -3.13 -2.20 8.25
N LYS A 196 -4.01 -1.21 8.05
CA LYS A 196 -5.47 -1.35 8.21
C LYS A 196 -6.18 -1.16 6.87
N ALA A 197 -7.28 -1.87 6.66
CA ALA A 197 -8.05 -1.81 5.41
C ALA A 197 -8.77 -0.47 5.21
N ARG A 198 -9.19 0.20 6.29
CA ARG A 198 -10.05 1.40 6.21
C ARG A 198 -9.66 2.48 7.19
N LYS A 199 -9.98 3.74 6.87
CA LYS A 199 -9.93 4.86 7.79
C LYS A 199 -11.00 4.76 8.88
N ASP A 200 -10.62 5.19 10.08
CA ASP A 200 -11.52 5.24 11.24
C ASP A 200 -12.51 6.40 11.11
N ILE A 201 -12.06 7.51 10.51
CA ILE A 201 -12.87 8.70 10.25
C ILE A 201 -13.30 8.70 8.76
N PRO A 202 -14.60 8.54 8.47
CA PRO A 202 -15.10 8.41 7.09
C PRO A 202 -14.93 9.67 6.24
N THR A 203 -14.91 10.85 6.85
CA THR A 203 -14.70 12.12 6.14
C THR A 203 -13.27 12.29 5.63
N GLU A 204 -12.33 11.48 6.12
CA GLU A 204 -10.90 11.56 5.77
C GLU A 204 -10.49 10.56 4.68
N ILE A 205 -11.43 9.77 4.14
CA ILE A 205 -11.14 8.75 3.11
C ILE A 205 -10.42 9.37 1.90
N PHE A 206 -10.79 10.58 1.53
CA PHE A 206 -10.21 11.33 0.41
C PHE A 206 -9.11 12.32 0.82
N MET A 207 -8.82 12.42 2.12
CA MET A 207 -7.78 13.31 2.62
C MET A 207 -6.47 12.54 2.73
N LEU A 208 -5.35 13.17 2.37
CA LEU A 208 -4.04 12.60 2.65
C LEU A 208 -3.85 12.55 4.18
N SER A 209 -3.47 11.38 4.70
CA SER A 209 -3.24 11.23 6.12
C SER A 209 -1.98 11.99 6.55
N PRO A 210 -1.96 12.52 7.79
CA PRO A 210 -0.83 13.31 8.26
C PRO A 210 0.37 12.47 8.70
N SER A 211 0.20 11.16 8.95
CA SER A 211 1.30 10.29 9.36
C SER A 211 1.27 8.98 8.60
N TRP A 212 2.43 8.55 8.12
CA TRP A 212 2.60 7.30 7.40
C TRP A 212 3.81 6.55 7.92
N LEU A 213 3.72 5.22 7.92
CA LEU A 213 4.78 4.30 8.31
C LEU A 213 5.11 3.38 7.15
N GLY A 214 6.38 3.12 6.87
CA GLY A 214 6.72 2.32 5.72
C GLY A 214 8.18 1.90 5.59
N TYR A 215 8.43 1.22 4.46
CA TYR A 215 9.68 0.59 4.09
C TYR A 215 10.02 0.91 2.64
N TYR A 216 11.30 0.91 2.32
CA TYR A 216 11.80 0.99 0.95
C TYR A 216 12.96 -0.01 0.76
N SER A 217 13.29 -0.35 -0.48
CA SER A 217 14.41 -1.24 -0.78
C SER A 217 15.21 -0.76 -1.99
N CYS A 218 16.54 -0.87 -1.94
CA CYS A 218 17.48 -0.66 -3.04
C CYS A 218 18.07 -1.99 -3.55
N ILE A 219 18.81 -1.94 -4.66
CA ILE A 219 19.71 -2.99 -5.14
C ILE A 219 21.13 -2.39 -5.25
N HIS A 220 22.13 -3.10 -4.72
CA HIS A 220 23.54 -2.69 -4.78
C HIS A 220 24.47 -3.90 -5.00
N PRO A 221 25.54 -3.79 -5.81
CA PRO A 221 25.77 -2.87 -6.94
C PRO A 221 25.20 -3.42 -8.26
N LEU A 222 24.81 -2.51 -9.16
CA LEU A 222 24.12 -2.80 -10.43
C LEU A 222 24.97 -3.66 -11.41
N SER A 223 26.29 -3.62 -11.29
CA SER A 223 27.26 -4.29 -12.18
C SER A 223 27.21 -5.82 -12.13
N ASP A 224 26.70 -6.41 -11.03
CA ASP A 224 26.74 -7.86 -10.80
C ASP A 224 25.43 -8.59 -11.16
N LEU A 225 24.51 -7.93 -11.86
CA LEU A 225 23.26 -8.55 -12.35
C LEU A 225 23.49 -9.76 -13.28
N GLN A 226 24.69 -9.92 -13.84
CA GLN A 226 25.07 -11.05 -14.72
C GLN A 226 25.71 -12.24 -13.99
N GLY A 227 26.09 -12.09 -12.72
CA GLY A 227 26.65 -13.17 -11.91
C GLY A 227 25.56 -13.99 -11.23
N SER A 228 25.31 -15.21 -11.70
CA SER A 228 24.37 -16.11 -11.01
C SER A 228 24.88 -16.45 -9.61
N ASN A 229 24.10 -16.10 -8.58
CA ASN A 229 24.15 -16.54 -7.17
C ASN A 229 24.74 -15.62 -6.10
N GLN A 230 24.97 -14.32 -6.33
CA GLN A 230 25.28 -13.39 -5.23
C GLN A 230 24.13 -12.42 -4.94
N ARG A 231 23.96 -12.12 -3.64
CA ARG A 231 22.90 -11.31 -2.99
C ARG A 231 22.90 -9.88 -3.55
N GLN A 232 21.73 -9.31 -3.85
CA GLN A 232 21.65 -8.07 -4.66
C GLN A 232 20.77 -6.96 -4.08
N THR A 233 19.97 -7.20 -3.03
CA THR A 233 18.96 -6.23 -2.55
C THR A 233 19.25 -5.77 -1.12
N CYS A 234 19.05 -4.49 -0.84
CA CYS A 234 19.05 -3.91 0.51
C CYS A 234 17.93 -4.43 1.42
N ALA A 235 17.02 -5.24 0.87
CA ALA A 235 16.13 -6.02 1.69
C ALA A 235 16.91 -6.99 2.61
N ASP A 236 18.12 -7.41 2.23
CA ASP A 236 18.98 -8.30 3.04
C ASP A 236 19.79 -7.48 4.07
N LEU A 237 19.61 -7.78 5.37
CA LEU A 237 20.06 -6.97 6.52
C LEU A 237 21.60 -6.82 6.67
N GLU A 238 22.41 -7.50 5.86
CA GLU A 238 23.87 -7.50 6.01
C GLU A 238 24.58 -6.24 5.45
N THR A 239 23.93 -5.42 4.62
CA THR A 239 24.62 -4.32 3.90
C THR A 239 24.33 -2.89 4.38
N HIS A 240 23.46 -2.70 5.37
CA HIS A 240 23.21 -1.39 6.01
C HIS A 240 23.58 -1.34 7.50
N GLY A 241 24.32 -2.34 7.98
CA GLY A 241 24.92 -2.33 9.30
C GLY A 241 26.21 -1.54 9.32
N ASP A 242 26.14 -0.21 9.28
CA ASP A 242 27.30 0.58 9.74
C ASP A 242 27.46 0.31 11.24
N GLY A 243 28.45 -0.52 11.54
CA GLY A 243 28.87 -0.88 12.89
C GLY A 243 29.43 0.32 13.61
N ILE A 244 28.58 1.12 14.25
CA ILE A 244 29.02 2.01 15.32
C ILE A 244 29.04 1.21 16.63
N GLU A 245 30.24 0.82 17.03
CA GLU A 245 30.56 0.34 18.38
C GLU A 245 30.24 1.44 19.40
N ILE A 246 29.15 1.29 20.14
CA ILE A 246 28.88 2.12 21.32
C ILE A 246 29.11 1.24 22.55
N MET A 247 30.17 1.52 23.30
CA MET A 247 30.36 0.97 24.63
C MET A 247 29.37 1.63 25.59
N VAL A 248 28.43 0.84 26.13
CA VAL A 248 27.63 1.24 27.30
C VAL A 248 28.04 0.38 28.49
N SER A 249 28.60 1.02 29.51
CA SER A 249 28.81 0.46 30.86
C SER A 249 29.60 -0.85 30.93
N GLY A 250 30.65 -1.00 30.12
CA GLY A 250 31.66 -2.07 30.28
C GLY A 250 31.16 -3.50 30.03
N ARG A 251 29.96 -3.69 29.45
CA ARG A 251 29.47 -5.01 29.00
C ARG A 251 29.24 -5.01 27.50
N ARG A 252 29.81 -6.01 26.83
CA ARG A 252 29.50 -6.36 25.43
C ARG A 252 28.03 -6.79 25.34
N VAL A 253 27.23 -6.06 24.57
CA VAL A 253 25.87 -6.46 24.18
C VAL A 253 25.87 -6.63 22.67
N CYS A 254 25.50 -7.81 22.17
CA CYS A 254 25.31 -8.02 20.73
C CYS A 254 24.13 -7.17 20.24
N LYS A 255 24.44 -6.17 19.41
CA LYS A 255 23.53 -5.16 18.84
C LYS A 255 22.76 -5.68 17.60
N VAL A 256 22.25 -6.91 17.63
CA VAL A 256 21.38 -7.43 16.54
C VAL A 256 19.92 -7.01 16.77
N MET A 257 19.50 -6.82 18.02
CA MET A 257 18.11 -6.46 18.34
C MET A 257 17.76 -4.98 18.10
N THR A 258 18.74 -4.06 18.09
CA THR A 258 18.46 -2.61 18.01
C THR A 258 18.51 -2.04 16.59
N THR A 259 19.15 -2.72 15.64
CA THR A 259 19.21 -2.29 14.23
C THR A 259 17.94 -2.62 13.43
N MET A 260 17.12 -3.56 13.91
CA MET A 260 15.94 -4.07 13.18
C MET A 260 14.84 -3.02 12.94
N LEU A 261 14.67 -2.02 13.81
CA LEU A 261 13.63 -1.00 13.67
C LEU A 261 14.07 0.23 12.84
N THR A 262 15.36 0.36 12.53
CA THR A 262 15.92 1.54 11.82
C THR A 262 15.48 1.65 10.35
N ASN A 263 15.02 0.54 9.78
CA ASN A 263 14.54 0.44 8.40
C ASN A 263 13.09 0.93 8.23
N VAL A 264 12.36 1.12 9.33
CA VAL A 264 11.00 1.65 9.31
C VAL A 264 11.05 3.17 9.33
N LYS A 265 10.47 3.81 8.32
CA LYS A 265 10.44 5.27 8.21
C LYS A 265 9.05 5.81 8.53
N THR A 266 9.01 6.93 9.22
CA THR A 266 7.81 7.73 9.46
C THR A 266 7.81 8.93 8.54
N LEU A 267 6.67 9.24 7.93
CA LEU A 267 6.44 10.44 7.13
C LEU A 267 5.31 11.24 7.78
N ASP A 268 5.64 12.42 8.28
CA ASP A 268 4.67 13.37 8.80
C ASP A 268 4.40 14.45 7.75
N LEU A 269 3.18 14.50 7.24
CA LEU A 269 2.76 15.36 6.14
C LEU A 269 1.74 16.40 6.63
N LYS A 270 1.85 17.62 6.11
CA LYS A 270 0.91 18.71 6.32
C LYS A 270 0.51 19.33 4.97
N PRO A 271 -0.77 19.70 4.78
CA PRO A 271 -1.17 20.43 3.58
C PRO A 271 -0.36 21.70 3.40
N SER A 272 0.04 21.97 2.16
CA SER A 272 0.73 23.19 1.77
C SER A 272 -0.18 24.08 0.92
N SER A 273 -0.15 25.38 1.18
CA SER A 273 -0.75 26.38 0.31
C SER A 273 0.12 26.74 -0.88
N GLU A 274 1.42 26.39 -0.83
CA GLU A 274 2.36 26.68 -1.90
C GLU A 274 2.29 25.58 -2.95
N GLN A 275 2.02 25.97 -4.21
CA GLN A 275 2.09 25.04 -5.33
C GLN A 275 3.54 24.89 -5.76
N PHE A 276 4.25 23.99 -5.10
CA PHE A 276 5.68 23.82 -5.29
C PHE A 276 6.01 22.44 -5.89
N TRP A 277 6.57 22.45 -7.11
CA TRP A 277 7.21 21.28 -7.72
C TRP A 277 8.38 21.72 -8.60
N PRO A 278 9.64 21.44 -8.21
CA PRO A 278 10.82 21.88 -8.96
C PRO A 278 10.85 21.37 -10.41
N ALA A 279 11.46 22.15 -11.30
CA ALA A 279 11.64 21.76 -12.70
C ALA A 279 12.50 20.49 -12.83
N GLN A 280 13.51 20.32 -11.97
CA GLN A 280 14.32 19.10 -11.88
C GLN A 280 13.44 17.90 -11.50
N CYS A 281 12.59 18.03 -10.48
CA CYS A 281 11.65 16.98 -10.11
C CYS A 281 10.67 16.67 -11.25
N SER A 282 10.17 17.70 -11.93
CA SER A 282 9.26 17.56 -13.08
C SER A 282 9.87 16.80 -14.26
N LYS A 283 11.18 16.91 -14.47
CA LYS A 283 11.88 16.16 -15.54
C LYS A 283 11.97 14.66 -15.23
N MET A 284 12.01 14.29 -13.95
CA MET A 284 12.18 12.91 -13.49
C MET A 284 10.85 12.23 -13.24
N ILE A 285 9.95 12.96 -12.57
CA ILE A 285 8.60 12.57 -12.18
C ILE A 285 7.67 13.67 -12.71
N PRO A 286 7.22 13.55 -13.98
CA PRO A 286 6.36 14.55 -14.60
C PRO A 286 4.98 14.56 -13.94
N LEU A 287 4.30 15.71 -14.03
CA LEU A 287 2.87 15.77 -13.72
C LEU A 287 2.09 14.84 -14.66
N ALA A 288 1.05 14.19 -14.16
CA ALA A 288 0.20 13.30 -14.93
C ALA A 288 -1.24 13.82 -14.95
N GLY A 289 -2.04 13.26 -15.87
CA GLY A 289 -3.41 13.68 -16.11
C GLY A 289 -3.52 14.97 -16.93
N GLY A 290 -4.74 15.52 -16.98
CA GLY A 290 -5.07 16.71 -17.76
C GLY A 290 -4.84 18.03 -17.03
N LEU A 291 -5.20 19.13 -17.70
CA LEU A 291 -5.16 20.49 -17.13
C LEU A 291 -6.10 20.63 -15.91
N ASP A 292 -7.19 19.87 -15.88
CA ASP A 292 -8.21 19.91 -14.83
C ASP A 292 -7.92 18.92 -13.68
N THR A 293 -6.78 18.23 -13.70
CA THR A 293 -6.40 17.30 -12.64
C THR A 293 -6.23 18.06 -11.33
N LYS A 294 -7.06 17.71 -10.34
CA LYS A 294 -7.01 18.28 -9.00
C LYS A 294 -5.72 17.85 -8.30
N ARG A 295 -4.91 18.84 -7.91
CA ARG A 295 -3.64 18.66 -7.20
C ARG A 295 -3.72 19.24 -5.80
N LEU A 296 -3.24 18.49 -4.81
CA LEU A 296 -3.09 18.94 -3.43
C LEU A 296 -1.63 18.83 -3.04
N TYR A 297 -1.03 19.95 -2.67
CA TYR A 297 0.38 20.03 -2.28
C TYR A 297 0.54 19.82 -0.78
N PHE A 298 1.69 19.27 -0.38
CA PHE A 298 2.03 19.02 1.01
C PHE A 298 3.52 19.14 1.26
N ASP A 299 3.85 19.48 2.50
CA ASP A 299 5.21 19.50 3.02
C ASP A 299 5.27 18.61 4.26
N GLY A 300 6.46 18.24 4.69
CA GLY A 300 6.58 17.30 5.80
C GLY A 300 7.99 17.00 6.24
N LYS A 301 8.09 16.00 7.11
CA LYS A 301 9.35 15.48 7.64
C LYS A 301 9.35 13.97 7.60
N GLN A 302 10.49 13.40 7.21
CA GLN A 302 10.76 11.97 7.30
C GLN A 302 11.71 11.71 8.47
N ARG A 303 11.40 10.71 9.31
CA ARG A 303 12.27 10.27 10.41
C ARG A 303 12.37 8.75 10.47
N ALA A 304 13.31 8.22 11.24
CA ALA A 304 13.26 6.84 11.66
C ALA A 304 12.11 6.63 12.66
N TYR A 305 11.50 5.45 12.67
CA TYR A 305 10.34 5.14 13.53
C TYR A 305 10.60 5.31 15.03
N ASP A 306 11.83 5.02 15.49
CA ASP A 306 12.29 5.20 16.87
C ASP A 306 13.16 6.46 17.07
N GLY A 307 13.47 7.17 15.99
CA GLY A 307 14.32 8.37 15.95
C GLY A 307 13.56 9.65 16.27
N ALA A 308 12.78 9.70 17.37
CA ALA A 308 11.96 10.85 17.73
C ALA A 308 12.75 12.17 17.93
N TYR A 309 14.06 12.07 18.14
CA TYR A 309 14.98 13.19 18.38
C TYR A 309 15.90 13.52 17.20
N GLU A 310 15.80 12.80 16.08
CA GLU A 310 16.61 13.05 14.89
C GLU A 310 16.06 14.24 14.09
N ALA A 311 16.97 15.04 13.53
CA ALA A 311 16.59 16.05 12.55
C ALA A 311 15.90 15.35 11.37
N GLY A 312 14.63 15.71 11.13
CA GLY A 312 13.85 15.07 10.08
C GLY A 312 14.27 15.57 8.70
N ASN A 313 14.43 14.64 7.77
CA ASN A 313 14.64 14.94 6.36
C ASN A 313 13.42 15.68 5.80
N THR A 314 13.65 16.67 4.96
CA THR A 314 12.56 17.51 4.46
C THR A 314 11.80 16.77 3.37
N VAL A 315 10.46 16.83 3.44
CA VAL A 315 9.56 16.22 2.46
C VAL A 315 8.71 17.31 1.83
N PHE A 316 8.54 17.25 0.51
CA PHE A 316 7.56 18.05 -0.21
C PHE A 316 7.01 17.26 -1.39
N GLY A 317 5.76 17.53 -1.77
CA GLY A 317 5.11 16.76 -2.82
C GLY A 317 3.69 17.17 -3.09
N PHE A 318 3.00 16.33 -3.86
CA PHE A 318 1.61 16.52 -4.21
C PHE A 318 0.88 15.19 -4.44
N THR A 319 -0.44 15.24 -4.35
CA THR A 319 -1.34 14.18 -4.82
C THR A 319 -2.10 14.62 -6.06
N GLU A 320 -2.46 13.67 -6.90
CA GLU A 320 -3.29 13.82 -8.09
C GLU A 320 -4.43 12.80 -8.06
N ASP A 321 -5.67 13.27 -8.15
CA ASP A 321 -6.84 12.38 -8.22
C ASP A 321 -6.89 11.69 -9.60
N ILE A 322 -6.94 10.36 -9.61
CA ILE A 322 -7.15 9.59 -10.85
C ILE A 322 -8.66 9.46 -11.06
N SER A 323 -9.17 10.20 -12.04
CA SER A 323 -10.63 10.33 -12.25
C SER A 323 -11.27 9.07 -12.83
N LEU A 324 -10.50 8.24 -13.54
CA LEU A 324 -10.99 7.02 -14.16
C LEU A 324 -10.97 5.85 -13.16
N PRO A 325 -12.02 5.02 -13.12
CA PRO A 325 -11.99 3.79 -12.35
C PRO A 325 -11.03 2.78 -12.99
N HIS A 326 -10.22 2.11 -12.17
CA HIS A 326 -9.30 1.06 -12.59
C HIS A 326 -9.65 -0.25 -11.91
N GLY A 327 -9.77 -1.32 -12.71
CA GLY A 327 -10.22 -2.64 -12.23
C GLY A 327 -11.58 -2.63 -11.53
N GLY A 328 -12.45 -1.68 -11.88
CA GLY A 328 -13.77 -1.51 -11.30
C GLY A 328 -13.82 -0.64 -10.05
N PHE A 329 -12.67 -0.22 -9.49
CA PHE A 329 -12.62 0.62 -8.30
C PHE A 329 -12.37 2.09 -8.67
N GLU A 330 -13.09 2.98 -8.01
CA GLU A 330 -12.82 4.42 -7.98
C GLU A 330 -11.91 4.79 -6.79
N GLY A 331 -11.42 6.03 -6.78
CA GLY A 331 -10.67 6.57 -5.64
C GLY A 331 -9.20 6.18 -5.61
N TRP A 332 -8.64 5.86 -6.78
CA TRP A 332 -7.19 5.78 -6.96
C TRP A 332 -6.60 7.19 -6.93
N THR A 333 -5.49 7.37 -6.21
CA THR A 333 -4.80 8.66 -6.13
C THR A 333 -3.33 8.45 -6.42
N ARG A 334 -2.75 9.22 -7.34
CA ARG A 334 -1.29 9.25 -7.52
C ARG A 334 -0.69 10.17 -6.47
N ILE A 335 0.42 9.77 -5.87
CA ILE A 335 1.20 10.59 -4.95
C ILE A 335 2.64 10.68 -5.44
N CYS A 336 3.17 11.89 -5.47
CA CYS A 336 4.56 12.18 -5.81
C CYS A 336 5.18 13.01 -4.70
N PHE A 337 6.37 12.66 -4.22
CA PHE A 337 7.08 13.45 -3.23
C PHE A 337 8.58 13.29 -3.34
N THR A 338 9.31 14.27 -2.82
CA THR A 338 10.77 14.23 -2.72
C THR A 338 11.15 14.27 -1.25
N ILE A 339 12.12 13.46 -0.87
CA ILE A 339 12.79 13.52 0.42
C ILE A 339 14.20 14.04 0.17
N VAL A 340 14.58 15.08 0.91
CA VAL A 340 15.92 15.63 0.87
C VAL A 340 16.58 15.49 2.23
N GLU A 341 17.83 15.03 2.20
CA GLU A 341 18.70 15.00 3.36
C GLU A 341 18.72 16.37 4.06
N ALA A 342 18.49 16.36 5.37
CA ALA A 342 18.62 17.57 6.18
C ALA A 342 20.10 17.82 6.48
N ASP A 343 20.61 19.00 6.15
CA ASP A 343 21.89 19.49 6.66
C ASP A 343 21.65 20.08 8.07
N GLU A 344 22.38 19.61 9.07
CA GLU A 344 22.20 20.00 10.49
C GLU A 344 22.42 21.51 10.74
N GLU A 345 23.07 22.21 9.81
CA GLU A 345 23.42 23.63 9.91
C GLU A 345 22.47 24.58 9.14
N GLU A 346 21.47 24.08 8.42
CA GLU A 346 20.73 24.86 7.41
C GLU A 346 19.21 24.84 7.59
N GLU A 347 18.73 25.32 8.73
CA GLU A 347 17.32 25.69 8.88
C GLU A 347 17.03 26.92 7.98
N GLU A 348 16.13 26.76 7.00
CA GLU A 348 15.56 27.79 6.13
C GLU A 348 16.28 28.15 4.81
N LYS A 349 16.87 27.18 4.11
CA LYS A 349 17.22 27.40 2.69
C LYS A 349 16.03 27.23 1.74
N PRO A 350 15.86 28.09 0.71
CA PRO A 350 14.89 27.88 -0.35
C PRO A 350 15.15 26.53 -1.05
N PHE A 351 14.09 25.78 -1.35
CA PHE A 351 14.17 24.45 -1.96
C PHE A 351 14.99 24.38 -3.27
N SER A 352 15.07 25.47 -4.03
CA SER A 352 15.93 25.54 -5.22
C SER A 352 17.41 25.37 -4.91
N VAL A 353 17.85 25.81 -3.73
CA VAL A 353 19.25 25.67 -3.26
C VAL A 353 19.49 24.26 -2.70
N VAL A 354 18.47 23.67 -2.10
CA VAL A 354 18.49 22.30 -1.56
C VAL A 354 18.67 21.26 -2.66
N MET A 355 18.07 21.47 -3.84
CA MET A 355 18.21 20.56 -4.98
C MET A 355 19.62 20.55 -5.60
N ASP A 356 20.42 21.59 -5.36
CA ASP A 356 21.81 21.71 -5.84
C ASP A 356 22.83 21.37 -4.72
N GLY A 357 22.37 20.97 -3.53
CA GLY A 357 23.21 20.63 -2.38
C GLY A 357 23.96 19.31 -2.54
N GLU A 358 24.93 19.04 -1.67
CA GLU A 358 25.75 17.81 -1.73
C GLU A 358 25.00 16.57 -1.22
N GLY A 359 24.00 16.73 -0.33
CA GLY A 359 23.22 15.63 0.26
C GLY A 359 22.35 14.85 -0.72
N TRP A 360 21.88 13.66 -0.32
CA TRP A 360 21.06 12.81 -1.20
C TRP A 360 19.63 13.36 -1.39
N ILE A 361 19.05 13.06 -2.55
CA ILE A 361 17.71 13.50 -2.93
C ILE A 361 16.98 12.30 -3.54
N HIS A 362 15.91 11.86 -2.88
CA HIS A 362 15.12 10.73 -3.34
C HIS A 362 13.72 11.17 -3.78
N GLY A 363 13.35 10.86 -5.02
CA GLY A 363 12.02 11.08 -5.57
C GLY A 363 11.17 9.83 -5.45
N TYR A 364 9.91 9.98 -5.08
CA TYR A 364 8.95 8.92 -4.85
C TYR A 364 7.73 9.13 -5.73
N GLU A 365 7.27 8.05 -6.37
CA GLU A 365 6.07 8.03 -7.17
C GLU A 365 5.28 6.75 -6.89
N ALA A 366 4.03 6.89 -6.45
CA ALA A 366 3.18 5.78 -6.03
C ALA A 366 1.71 6.01 -6.30
N VAL A 367 0.95 4.93 -6.17
CA VAL A 367 -0.50 4.98 -6.06
C VAL A 367 -0.90 4.79 -4.60
N ILE A 368 -1.84 5.59 -4.13
CA ILE A 368 -2.63 5.33 -2.93
C ILE A 368 -3.81 4.47 -3.37
N VAL A 369 -3.93 3.27 -2.79
CA VAL A 369 -5.01 2.34 -3.13
C VAL A 369 -6.35 2.84 -2.59
N PRO A 370 -7.48 2.50 -3.25
CA PRO A 370 -8.82 2.82 -2.79
C PRO A 370 -9.00 2.47 -1.30
N GLY A 371 -9.52 3.44 -0.54
CA GLY A 371 -9.58 3.38 0.93
C GLY A 371 -8.54 4.27 1.63
N GLY A 372 -7.53 4.75 0.90
CA GLY A 372 -6.67 5.85 1.34
C GLY A 372 -5.66 5.51 2.45
N ARG A 373 -5.45 4.22 2.72
CA ARG A 373 -4.65 3.74 3.87
C ARG A 373 -3.27 3.21 3.49
N MET A 374 -2.99 2.99 2.21
CA MET A 374 -1.75 2.37 1.77
C MET A 374 -1.30 2.96 0.44
N MET A 375 -0.01 3.22 0.33
CA MET A 375 0.64 3.60 -0.91
C MET A 375 1.73 2.59 -1.28
N LEU A 376 1.83 2.30 -2.57
CA LEU A 376 2.86 1.45 -3.13
C LEU A 376 3.37 2.02 -4.45
N GLY A 377 4.66 1.94 -4.65
CA GLY A 377 5.27 2.47 -5.87
C GLY A 377 6.78 2.33 -5.88
N ARG A 378 7.43 3.28 -6.54
CA ARG A 378 8.88 3.30 -6.70
C ARG A 378 9.49 4.58 -6.13
N TRP A 379 10.69 4.44 -5.61
CA TRP A 379 11.57 5.57 -5.34
C TRP A 379 12.75 5.52 -6.32
N LEU A 380 13.38 6.66 -6.56
CA LEU A 380 14.59 6.81 -7.35
C LEU A 380 15.51 7.88 -6.77
N ASP A 381 16.81 7.70 -6.95
CA ASP A 381 17.79 8.73 -6.68
C ASP A 381 17.73 9.80 -7.78
N MET A 382 17.50 11.04 -7.38
CA MET A 382 17.30 12.15 -8.29
C MET A 382 18.61 12.64 -8.93
N LYS A 383 19.76 12.25 -8.36
CA LYS A 383 21.11 12.49 -8.88
C LYS A 383 21.62 11.30 -9.71
N GLU A 384 21.31 10.07 -9.28
CA GLU A 384 21.69 8.83 -9.96
C GLU A 384 20.47 7.94 -10.27
N PRO A 385 19.70 8.22 -11.34
CA PRO A 385 18.35 7.66 -11.54
C PRO A 385 18.29 6.15 -11.81
N ASP A 386 19.45 5.54 -12.07
CA ASP A 386 19.60 4.09 -12.17
C ASP A 386 19.48 3.41 -10.79
N ALA A 387 19.74 4.14 -9.71
CA ALA A 387 19.43 3.75 -8.34
C ALA A 387 17.95 4.02 -8.06
N ARG A 388 17.18 2.94 -7.93
CA ARG A 388 15.72 2.96 -7.72
C ARG A 388 15.27 1.66 -7.08
N GLY A 389 14.06 1.67 -6.54
CA GLY A 389 13.46 0.45 -6.03
C GLY A 389 12.05 0.62 -5.49
N PRO A 390 11.45 -0.45 -4.97
CA PRO A 390 10.09 -0.42 -4.47
C PRO A 390 10.02 0.30 -3.12
N PHE A 391 8.84 0.81 -2.79
CA PHE A 391 8.48 1.22 -1.44
C PHE A 391 7.02 0.88 -1.13
N ILE A 392 6.71 0.85 0.17
CA ILE A 392 5.35 0.73 0.69
C ILE A 392 5.22 1.60 1.95
N PHE A 393 4.17 2.40 2.04
CA PHE A 393 3.77 3.09 3.27
C PHE A 393 2.29 2.84 3.55
N TRP A 394 1.92 2.90 4.82
CA TRP A 394 0.52 2.90 5.25
C TRP A 394 0.28 3.93 6.33
N ASP A 395 -0.97 4.36 6.41
CA ASP A 395 -1.48 5.32 7.37
C ASP A 395 -1.58 4.69 8.77
N VAL A 396 -1.13 5.42 9.80
CA VAL A 396 -1.04 4.94 11.21
C VAL A 396 -1.83 5.80 12.19
#